data_AF-A0A7I8CQA5-F1
#
_entry.id   AF-A0A7I8CQA5-F1
#
_cell.length_a   1.000
_cell.length_b   1.000
_cell.length_c   1.000
_cell.angle_alpha   90.00
_cell.angle_beta   90.00
_cell.angle_gamma   90.00
#
_symmetry.space_group_name_H-M   'P 1'
#
loop_
_entity.id
_entity.type
_entity.pdbx_description
1 polymer ?
#
loop_
_entity_poly.entity_id
_entity_poly.type
_entity_poly.pdbx_seq_one_letter_code
_entity_poly.pdbx_strand_id
1 'polypeptide(L)'
;MAGEMTTYQFLILLKPEANRPEVDRPRLLRLIYEHFERHHVEILDQGQFTGHPLRSRQALDFIYPRLSLIAQMGEQALNSGERDALAQAAPGTMRFSADQACTEFAKSASQLCVEGDSGRVIKLGPGAYAAHFVELRCVVLNHFFPEFRDRFYAEKAAITALECRATGLGLHRMRETLVGNICPSRAEAGSLRASALAHAAELGLKDVSVARNFFHISPGYIEATFQLAFLFPEGGSFQERMLRYGVALSEKQLEACRDRTRLAQLFAELEEMPLRGAIRGMKSFIDERPN
;
A
#
# COMPACT_ATOMS: atom_id res chain seq x y z
N MET A 1 -28.36 9.03 -21.41
CA MET A 1 -27.50 7.84 -21.23
C MET A 1 -26.83 7.98 -19.87
N ALA A 2 -27.26 7.20 -18.88
CA ALA A 2 -26.54 7.12 -17.61
C ALA A 2 -25.23 6.39 -17.91
N GLY A 3 -24.08 7.05 -17.73
CA GLY A 3 -22.80 6.37 -17.80
C GLY A 3 -22.75 5.31 -16.71
N GLU A 4 -22.32 4.09 -17.05
CA GLU A 4 -22.11 3.04 -16.05
C GLU A 4 -21.22 3.57 -14.93
N MET A 5 -21.75 3.55 -13.70
CA MET A 5 -20.98 3.96 -12.53
C MET A 5 -19.88 2.95 -12.30
N THR A 6 -18.62 3.41 -12.29
CA THR A 6 -17.47 2.55 -12.03
C THR A 6 -17.53 2.01 -10.61
N THR A 7 -17.51 0.68 -10.49
CA THR A 7 -17.39 -0.04 -9.21
C THR A 7 -15.93 -0.39 -8.97
N TYR A 8 -15.48 -0.21 -7.73
CA TYR A 8 -14.10 -0.46 -7.34
C TYR A 8 -14.02 -1.31 -6.07
N GLN A 9 -13.28 -2.42 -6.13
CA GLN A 9 -12.93 -3.25 -4.98
C GLN A 9 -11.51 -2.94 -4.50
N PHE A 10 -11.31 -2.81 -3.20
CA PHE A 10 -10.03 -2.45 -2.62
C PHE A 10 -9.84 -3.00 -1.22
N LEU A 11 -8.59 -3.02 -0.80
CA LEU A 11 -8.21 -3.34 0.57
C LEU A 11 -8.18 -2.06 1.42
N ILE A 12 -8.85 -2.11 2.56
CA ILE A 12 -8.51 -1.27 3.72
C ILE A 12 -7.83 -2.14 4.75
N LEU A 13 -6.74 -1.65 5.33
CA LEU A 13 -5.99 -2.38 6.35
C LEU A 13 -5.75 -1.52 7.58
N LEU A 14 -6.15 -2.03 8.73
CA LEU A 14 -5.80 -1.51 10.04
C LEU A 14 -4.47 -2.14 10.43
N LYS A 15 -3.46 -1.28 10.55
CA LYS A 15 -2.06 -1.63 10.82
C LYS A 15 -1.87 -2.17 12.25
N PRO A 16 -0.73 -2.78 12.59
CA PRO A 16 -0.49 -3.34 13.92
C PRO A 16 -0.79 -2.38 15.07
N GLU A 17 -0.41 -1.12 14.93
CA GLU A 17 -0.65 -0.08 15.94
C GLU A 17 -2.15 0.16 16.23
N ALA A 18 -3.05 -0.11 15.28
CA ALA A 18 -4.50 0.01 15.46
C ALA A 18 -5.14 -1.22 16.11
N ASN A 19 -4.35 -2.28 16.34
CA ASN A 19 -4.77 -3.57 16.89
C ASN A 19 -4.15 -3.86 18.26
N ARG A 20 -3.48 -2.87 18.87
CA ARG A 20 -2.85 -3.04 20.18
C ARG A 20 -3.90 -3.15 21.29
N PRO A 21 -3.58 -3.84 22.40
CA PRO A 21 -4.54 -4.04 23.51
C PRO A 21 -5.08 -2.75 24.13
N GLU A 22 -4.31 -1.67 24.13
CA GLU A 22 -4.72 -0.37 24.66
C GLU A 22 -5.72 0.38 23.78
N VAL A 23 -5.92 -0.04 22.52
CA VAL A 23 -6.81 0.64 21.58
C VAL A 23 -8.26 0.23 21.85
N ASP A 24 -9.17 1.19 21.94
CA ASP A 24 -10.61 0.94 21.98
C ASP A 24 -11.09 0.47 20.59
N ARG A 25 -10.89 -0.83 20.35
CA ARG A 25 -11.20 -1.50 19.08
C ARG A 25 -12.67 -1.38 18.69
N PRO A 26 -13.66 -1.64 19.57
CA PRO A 26 -15.06 -1.45 19.24
C PRO A 26 -15.38 -0.02 18.78
N ARG A 27 -14.85 1.00 19.47
CA ARG A 27 -15.09 2.40 19.09
C ARG A 27 -14.40 2.76 17.78
N LEU A 28 -13.18 2.29 17.56
CA LEU A 28 -12.47 2.51 16.30
C LEU A 28 -13.20 1.87 15.11
N LEU A 29 -13.68 0.63 15.25
CA LEU A 29 -14.44 -0.04 14.20
C LEU A 29 -15.76 0.68 13.92
N ARG A 30 -16.47 1.14 14.96
CA ARG A 30 -17.70 1.94 14.78
C ARG A 30 -17.44 3.19 13.96
N LEU A 31 -16.37 3.93 14.27
CA LEU A 31 -15.96 5.11 13.50
C LEU A 31 -15.72 4.77 12.04
N ILE A 32 -15.09 3.63 11.75
CA ILE A 32 -14.85 3.16 10.38
C ILE A 32 -16.16 2.83 9.67
N TYR A 33 -17.07 2.09 10.30
CA TYR A 33 -18.37 1.74 9.70
C TYR A 33 -19.22 2.97 9.41
N GLU A 34 -19.35 3.90 10.35
CA GLU A 34 -20.07 5.17 10.17
C GLU A 34 -19.45 6.02 9.05
N HIS A 35 -18.12 5.96 8.91
CA HIS A 35 -17.44 6.65 7.83
C HIS A 35 -17.69 5.96 6.48
N PHE A 36 -17.65 4.64 6.41
CA PHE A 36 -17.91 3.88 5.19
C PHE A 36 -19.35 4.04 4.70
N GLU A 37 -20.33 4.06 5.61
CA GLU A 37 -21.73 4.31 5.28
C GLU A 37 -21.92 5.68 4.60
N ARG A 38 -21.33 6.74 5.15
CA ARG A 38 -21.37 8.10 4.57
C ARG A 38 -20.75 8.18 3.17
N HIS A 39 -19.80 7.31 2.87
CA HIS A 39 -19.11 7.25 1.59
C HIS A 39 -19.64 6.15 0.65
N HIS A 40 -20.75 5.48 1.01
CA HIS A 40 -21.32 4.36 0.26
C HIS A 40 -20.30 3.26 -0.03
N VAL A 41 -19.45 2.97 0.97
CA VAL A 41 -18.48 1.88 0.95
C VAL A 41 -19.08 0.67 1.65
N GLU A 42 -19.10 -0.45 0.95
CA GLU A 42 -19.54 -1.75 1.45
C GLU A 42 -18.33 -2.59 1.86
N ILE A 43 -18.43 -3.31 2.98
CA ILE A 43 -17.45 -4.33 3.37
C ILE A 43 -17.97 -5.68 2.89
N LEU A 44 -17.20 -6.32 2.00
CA LEU A 44 -17.52 -7.62 1.41
C LEU A 44 -16.98 -8.77 2.26
N ASP A 45 -15.79 -8.61 2.80
CA ASP A 45 -15.13 -9.60 3.65
C ASP A 45 -14.20 -8.92 4.67
N GLN A 46 -13.92 -9.60 5.77
CA GLN A 46 -13.00 -9.14 6.80
C GLN A 46 -12.16 -10.28 7.37
N GLY A 47 -10.89 -9.99 7.66
CA GLY A 47 -9.97 -10.97 8.22
C GLY A 47 -9.02 -10.34 9.22
N GLN A 48 -8.62 -11.12 10.24
CA GLN A 48 -7.54 -10.76 11.14
C GLN A 48 -6.33 -11.67 10.90
N PHE A 49 -5.15 -11.07 10.75
CA PHE A 49 -3.92 -11.79 10.44
C PHE A 49 -2.84 -11.42 11.44
N THR A 50 -2.19 -12.41 12.04
CA THR A 50 -1.14 -12.21 13.03
C THR A 50 0.26 -12.14 12.39
N GLY A 51 1.22 -11.57 13.11
CA GLY A 51 2.56 -11.29 12.57
C GLY A 51 3.33 -12.52 12.12
N HIS A 52 3.16 -13.68 12.77
CA HIS A 52 3.88 -14.90 12.39
C HIS A 52 3.46 -15.47 11.02
N PRO A 53 2.15 -15.71 10.73
CA PRO A 53 1.68 -16.03 9.38
C PRO A 53 2.04 -14.99 8.31
N LEU A 54 2.01 -13.70 8.66
CA LEU A 54 2.41 -12.64 7.72
C LEU A 54 3.90 -12.74 7.38
N ARG A 55 4.75 -13.03 8.39
CA ARG A 55 6.19 -13.22 8.20
C ARG A 55 6.50 -14.43 7.34
N SER A 56 5.90 -15.59 7.62
CA SER A 56 6.18 -16.84 6.90
C SER A 56 5.81 -16.76 5.41
N ARG A 57 4.82 -15.93 5.07
CA ARG A 57 4.39 -15.67 3.69
C ARG A 57 5.03 -14.43 3.05
N GLN A 58 5.88 -13.70 3.79
CA GLN A 58 6.43 -12.42 3.37
C GLN A 58 5.35 -11.46 2.87
N ALA A 59 4.25 -11.34 3.62
CA ALA A 59 3.04 -10.64 3.21
C ALA A 59 3.26 -9.19 2.76
N LEU A 60 4.25 -8.47 3.31
CA LEU A 60 4.52 -7.09 2.91
C LEU A 60 5.06 -6.96 1.49
N ASP A 61 5.58 -8.02 0.88
CA ASP A 61 5.95 -8.01 -0.54
C ASP A 61 4.70 -7.88 -1.43
N PHE A 62 3.54 -8.28 -0.91
CA PHE A 62 2.26 -8.18 -1.61
C PHE A 62 1.44 -6.96 -1.17
N ILE A 63 1.52 -6.60 0.13
CA ILE A 63 0.79 -5.45 0.66
C ILE A 63 1.49 -4.13 0.28
N TYR A 64 2.83 -4.10 0.30
CA TYR A 64 3.64 -2.93 0.00
C TYR A 64 4.77 -3.24 -1.00
N PRO A 65 4.44 -3.73 -2.21
CA PRO A 65 5.40 -4.29 -3.16
C PRO A 65 6.51 -3.30 -3.52
N ARG A 66 6.15 -2.05 -3.85
CA ARG A 66 7.12 -1.01 -4.19
C ARG A 66 8.07 -0.68 -3.03
N LEU A 67 7.53 -0.57 -1.81
CA LEU A 67 8.36 -0.27 -0.64
C LEU A 67 9.36 -1.40 -0.38
N SER A 68 8.88 -2.65 -0.42
CA SER A 68 9.69 -3.83 -0.17
C SER A 68 10.77 -4.01 -1.22
N LEU A 69 10.42 -3.91 -2.50
CA LEU A 69 11.36 -4.13 -3.58
C LEU A 69 12.51 -3.13 -3.57
N ILE A 70 12.23 -1.84 -3.34
CA ILE A 70 13.27 -0.80 -3.26
C ILE A 70 14.12 -0.97 -2.01
N ALA A 71 13.52 -1.36 -0.87
CA ALA A 71 14.27 -1.61 0.35
C ALA A 71 15.25 -2.79 0.21
N GLN A 72 14.93 -3.77 -0.64
CA GLN A 72 15.76 -4.95 -0.92
C GLN A 72 16.80 -4.66 -2.03
N MET A 73 16.34 -4.17 -3.18
CA MET A 73 17.15 -4.07 -4.41
C MET A 73 17.76 -2.67 -4.65
N GLY A 74 17.33 -1.66 -3.90
CA GLY A 74 17.83 -0.29 -4.03
C GLY A 74 17.53 0.30 -5.41
N GLU A 75 18.54 0.90 -6.04
CA GLU A 75 18.39 1.63 -7.30
C GLU A 75 17.91 0.78 -8.48
N GLN A 76 18.16 -0.53 -8.43
CA GLN A 76 17.74 -1.46 -9.48
C GLN A 76 16.21 -1.54 -9.60
N ALA A 77 15.49 -1.25 -8.50
CA ALA A 77 14.02 -1.25 -8.46
C ALA A 77 13.39 0.10 -8.81
N LEU A 78 14.19 1.15 -9.05
CA LEU A 78 13.68 2.46 -9.44
C LEU A 78 13.30 2.47 -10.93
N ASN A 79 12.33 3.28 -11.32
CA ASN A 79 12.11 3.60 -12.73
C ASN A 79 13.09 4.70 -13.21
N SER A 80 13.05 5.06 -14.50
CA SER A 80 13.94 6.10 -15.05
C SER A 80 13.75 7.45 -14.37
N GLY A 81 12.52 7.92 -14.22
CA GLY A 81 12.23 9.22 -13.59
C GLY A 81 12.68 9.28 -12.12
N GLU A 82 12.52 8.20 -11.37
CA GLU A 82 12.99 8.11 -9.98
C GLU A 82 14.53 8.09 -9.89
N ARG A 83 15.21 7.42 -10.84
CA ARG A 83 16.68 7.45 -10.93
C ARG A 83 17.18 8.85 -11.26
N ASP A 84 16.52 9.55 -12.17
CA ASP A 84 16.86 10.93 -12.54
C ASP A 84 16.67 11.87 -11.33
N ALA A 85 15.54 11.74 -10.63
CA ALA A 85 15.26 12.50 -9.41
C ALA A 85 16.31 12.22 -8.32
N LEU A 86 16.70 10.95 -8.12
CA LEU A 86 17.76 10.57 -7.18
C LEU A 86 19.12 11.16 -7.58
N ALA A 87 19.46 11.12 -8.87
CA ALA A 87 20.71 11.67 -9.38
C ALA A 87 20.81 13.19 -9.17
N GLN A 88 19.70 13.92 -9.37
CA GLN A 88 19.63 15.35 -9.10
C GLN A 88 19.70 15.67 -7.60
N ALA A 89 19.03 14.88 -6.77
CA ALA A 89 18.94 15.11 -5.33
C ALA A 89 20.23 14.77 -4.57
N ALA A 90 20.97 13.77 -5.04
CA ALA A 90 22.17 13.22 -4.42
C ALA A 90 23.26 12.87 -5.46
N PRO A 91 23.83 13.88 -6.13
CA PRO A 91 24.86 13.67 -7.14
C PRO A 91 26.14 13.10 -6.51
N GLY A 92 26.72 12.07 -7.13
CA GLY A 92 28.00 11.47 -6.70
C GLY A 92 28.00 10.84 -5.31
N THR A 93 26.85 10.69 -4.66
CA THR A 93 26.73 10.11 -3.32
C THR A 93 26.55 8.60 -3.41
N MET A 94 27.21 7.83 -2.54
CA MET A 94 27.00 6.39 -2.44
C MET A 94 25.56 6.07 -2.03
N ARG A 95 24.97 5.05 -2.64
CA ARG A 95 23.56 4.71 -2.49
C ARG A 95 23.42 3.25 -2.09
N PHE A 96 22.57 3.00 -1.10
CA PHE A 96 22.31 1.67 -0.58
C PHE A 96 20.81 1.40 -0.56
N SER A 97 20.40 0.15 -0.78
CA SER A 97 19.10 -0.31 -0.32
C SER A 97 19.06 -0.32 1.21
N ALA A 98 17.87 -0.29 1.82
CA ALA A 98 17.77 -0.36 3.28
C ALA A 98 18.35 -1.65 3.85
N ASP A 99 18.13 -2.80 3.19
CA ASP A 99 18.65 -4.10 3.64
C ASP A 99 20.18 -4.18 3.48
N GLN A 100 20.74 -3.59 2.42
CA GLN A 100 22.19 -3.43 2.27
C GLN A 100 22.78 -2.54 3.38
N ALA A 101 22.14 -1.40 3.67
CA ALA A 101 22.62 -0.46 4.69
C ALA A 101 22.62 -1.07 6.10
N CYS A 102 21.60 -1.85 6.47
CA CYS A 102 21.58 -2.61 7.73
C CYS A 102 22.82 -3.52 7.85
N THR A 103 23.18 -4.19 6.75
CA THR A 103 24.29 -5.15 6.73
C THR A 103 25.65 -4.44 6.73
N GLU A 104 25.86 -3.51 5.79
CA GLU A 104 27.12 -2.80 5.57
C GLU A 104 27.55 -1.97 6.79
N PHE A 105 26.58 -1.31 7.44
CA PHE A 105 26.85 -0.44 8.58
C PHE A 105 26.60 -1.12 9.94
N ALA A 106 26.29 -2.42 9.94
CA ALA A 106 25.93 -3.19 11.14
C ALA A 106 24.86 -2.51 12.00
N LYS A 107 23.84 -1.92 11.35
CA LYS A 107 22.74 -1.21 12.02
C LYS A 107 21.51 -2.09 12.11
N SER A 108 20.85 -2.06 13.27
CA SER A 108 19.49 -2.60 13.38
C SER A 108 18.51 -1.78 12.55
N ALA A 109 17.38 -2.39 12.20
CA ALA A 109 16.27 -1.73 11.51
C ALA A 109 15.83 -0.43 12.20
N SER A 110 15.72 -0.46 13.53
CA SER A 110 15.33 0.70 14.34
C SER A 110 16.37 1.83 14.29
N GLN A 111 17.66 1.51 14.41
CA GLN A 111 18.73 2.50 14.32
C GLN A 111 18.75 3.16 12.94
N LEU A 112 18.63 2.37 11.87
CA LEU A 112 18.57 2.88 10.50
C LEU A 112 17.37 3.82 10.30
N CYS A 113 16.20 3.44 10.82
CA CYS A 113 15.00 4.26 10.73
C CYS A 113 15.17 5.62 11.43
N VAL A 114 15.61 5.60 12.70
CA VAL A 114 15.79 6.81 13.52
C VAL A 114 16.83 7.77 12.92
N GLU A 115 17.99 7.25 12.50
CA GLU A 115 19.04 8.07 11.89
C GLU A 115 18.59 8.65 10.55
N GLY A 116 17.93 7.86 9.69
CA GLY A 116 17.44 8.37 8.42
C GLY A 116 16.32 9.42 8.58
N ASP A 117 15.45 9.25 9.58
CA ASP A 117 14.39 10.22 9.91
C ASP A 117 14.94 11.53 10.49
N SER A 118 16.12 11.50 11.12
CA SER A 118 16.83 12.72 11.55
C SER A 118 17.46 13.50 10.40
N GLY A 119 17.63 12.85 9.25
CA GLY A 119 18.23 13.40 8.05
C GLY A 119 17.21 14.04 7.11
N ARG A 120 17.69 14.41 5.92
CA ARG A 120 16.82 14.88 4.83
C ARG A 120 16.24 13.67 4.09
N VAL A 121 14.92 13.51 4.15
CA VAL A 121 14.18 12.49 3.39
C VAL A 121 13.52 13.13 2.17
N ILE A 122 13.74 12.53 1.00
CA ILE A 122 13.24 12.99 -0.30
C ILE A 122 12.31 11.93 -0.86
N LYS A 123 11.13 12.34 -1.30
CA LYS A 123 10.23 11.47 -2.05
C LYS A 123 10.59 11.53 -3.53
N LEU A 124 11.02 10.41 -4.08
CA LEU A 124 11.37 10.26 -5.51
C LEU A 124 10.13 9.92 -6.34
N GLY A 125 9.19 9.17 -5.76
CA GLY A 125 8.01 8.68 -6.44
C GLY A 125 7.06 7.93 -5.49
N PRO A 126 5.97 7.34 -6.02
CA PRO A 126 5.10 6.46 -5.25
C PRO A 126 5.87 5.25 -4.67
N GLY A 127 6.06 5.25 -3.35
CA GLY A 127 6.78 4.17 -2.67
C GLY A 127 8.31 4.23 -2.79
N ALA A 128 8.86 5.31 -3.35
CA ALA A 128 10.31 5.51 -3.49
C ALA A 128 10.76 6.72 -2.69
N TYR A 129 11.60 6.48 -1.67
CA TYR A 129 12.13 7.50 -0.77
C TYR A 129 13.65 7.35 -0.64
N ALA A 130 14.35 8.48 -0.53
CA ALA A 130 15.79 8.57 -0.34
C ALA A 130 16.09 9.38 0.93
N ALA A 131 16.76 8.78 1.90
CA ALA A 131 17.18 9.46 3.12
C ALA A 131 18.70 9.71 3.08
N HIS A 132 19.10 10.94 3.41
CA HIS A 132 20.51 11.30 3.54
C HIS A 132 21.02 10.99 4.94
N PHE A 133 22.07 10.18 5.03
CA PHE A 133 22.77 9.88 6.27
C PHE A 133 24.04 10.71 6.33
N VAL A 134 24.02 11.79 7.13
CA VAL A 134 25.09 12.80 7.16
C VAL A 134 26.43 12.20 7.59
N GLU A 135 26.45 11.41 8.66
CA GLU A 135 27.68 10.82 9.20
C GLU A 135 28.26 9.76 8.26
N LEU A 136 27.41 8.95 7.63
CA LEU A 136 27.81 7.91 6.68
C LEU A 136 28.11 8.45 5.27
N ARG A 137 27.78 9.72 5.02
CA ARG A 137 27.91 10.39 3.71
C ARG A 137 27.30 9.58 2.57
N CYS A 138 26.15 8.96 2.82
CA CYS A 138 25.45 8.11 1.87
C CYS A 138 23.96 8.45 1.80
N VAL A 139 23.29 7.85 0.82
CA VAL A 139 21.83 7.82 0.70
C VAL A 139 21.35 6.39 0.89
N VAL A 140 20.29 6.22 1.68
CA VAL A 140 19.62 4.93 1.86
C VAL A 140 18.20 5.03 1.29
N LEU A 141 17.86 4.09 0.40
CA LEU A 141 16.55 4.02 -0.21
C LEU A 141 15.58 3.26 0.69
N ASN A 142 14.40 3.85 0.94
CA ASN A 142 13.36 3.32 1.82
C ASN A 142 13.89 2.88 3.20
N HIS A 143 14.73 3.71 3.82
CA HIS A 143 15.44 3.44 5.09
C HIS A 143 14.53 2.97 6.24
N PHE A 144 13.27 3.42 6.27
CA PHE A 144 12.29 3.06 7.29
C PHE A 144 11.67 1.67 7.11
N PHE A 145 11.80 1.05 5.92
CA PHE A 145 11.06 -0.17 5.60
C PHE A 145 11.44 -1.38 6.47
N PRO A 146 12.72 -1.62 6.84
CA PRO A 146 13.06 -2.69 7.76
C PRO A 146 12.34 -2.57 9.12
N GLU A 147 12.28 -1.36 9.70
CA GLU A 147 11.60 -1.13 10.99
C GLU A 147 10.09 -1.25 10.85
N PHE A 148 9.53 -0.78 9.74
CA PHE A 148 8.15 -1.00 9.36
C PHE A 148 7.82 -2.50 9.22
N ARG A 149 8.70 -3.27 8.57
CA ARG A 149 8.57 -4.73 8.39
C ARG A 149 8.59 -5.47 9.72
N ASP A 150 9.51 -5.11 10.60
CA ASP A 150 9.59 -5.70 11.94
C ASP A 150 8.33 -5.46 12.76
N ARG A 151 7.73 -4.28 12.68
CA ARG A 151 6.46 -3.97 13.36
C ARG A 151 5.30 -4.84 12.90
N PHE A 152 5.19 -5.13 11.61
CA PHE A 152 4.15 -6.00 11.06
C PHE A 152 4.38 -7.49 11.38
N TYR A 153 5.63 -7.89 11.49
CA TYR A 153 6.02 -9.28 11.72
C TYR A 153 6.37 -9.59 13.17
N ALA A 154 6.12 -8.66 14.10
CA ALA A 154 6.29 -8.91 15.52
C ALA A 154 5.32 -10.00 15.99
N GLU A 155 5.73 -10.80 16.96
CA GLU A 155 4.97 -11.97 17.44
C GLU A 155 3.53 -11.62 17.87
N LYS A 156 3.37 -10.47 18.53
CA LYS A 156 2.07 -9.95 19.00
C LYS A 156 1.41 -8.97 18.02
N ALA A 157 1.97 -8.77 16.83
CA ALA A 157 1.35 -7.92 15.82
C ALA A 157 0.12 -8.60 15.25
N ALA A 158 -0.92 -7.81 14.98
CA ALA A 158 -2.08 -8.24 14.22
C ALA A 158 -2.53 -7.12 13.29
N ILE A 159 -3.00 -7.47 12.10
CA ILE A 159 -3.68 -6.54 11.20
C ILE A 159 -5.15 -6.94 11.07
N THR A 160 -6.00 -5.97 10.78
CA THR A 160 -7.35 -6.24 10.28
C THR A 160 -7.41 -5.81 8.82
N ALA A 161 -7.77 -6.72 7.94
CA ALA A 161 -8.00 -6.45 6.53
C ALA A 161 -9.51 -6.41 6.29
N LEU A 162 -9.95 -5.46 5.47
CA LEU A 162 -11.31 -5.33 4.99
C LEU A 162 -11.27 -5.34 3.46
N GLU A 163 -11.94 -6.30 2.84
CA GLU A 163 -12.27 -6.23 1.42
C GLU A 163 -13.46 -5.29 1.28
N CYS A 164 -13.25 -4.17 0.60
CA CYS A 164 -14.24 -3.11 0.45
C CYS A 164 -14.64 -2.93 -1.01
N ARG A 165 -15.86 -2.42 -1.22
CA ARG A 165 -16.39 -2.02 -2.52
C ARG A 165 -16.99 -0.63 -2.45
N ALA A 166 -16.74 0.20 -3.45
CA ALA A 166 -17.39 1.49 -3.62
C ALA A 166 -17.87 1.65 -5.07
N THR A 167 -18.97 2.37 -5.27
CA THR A 167 -19.55 2.63 -6.60
C THR A 167 -19.64 4.13 -6.85
N GLY A 168 -19.15 4.59 -8.00
CA GLY A 168 -19.24 6.01 -8.41
C GLY A 168 -18.20 6.95 -7.79
N LEU A 169 -17.26 6.44 -6.98
CA LEU A 169 -16.17 7.22 -6.42
C LEU A 169 -14.84 6.77 -7.04
N GLY A 170 -14.11 7.71 -7.66
CA GLY A 170 -12.79 7.44 -8.21
C GLY A 170 -11.77 7.11 -7.11
N LEU A 171 -10.85 6.18 -7.38
CA LEU A 171 -9.86 5.72 -6.41
C LEU A 171 -9.01 6.85 -5.79
N HIS A 172 -8.59 7.81 -6.60
CA HIS A 172 -7.86 8.98 -6.11
C HIS A 172 -8.64 9.72 -5.03
N ARG A 173 -9.92 10.00 -5.30
CA ARG A 173 -10.80 10.69 -4.37
C ARG A 173 -11.04 9.87 -3.12
N MET A 174 -11.22 8.54 -3.23
CA MET A 174 -11.30 7.67 -2.06
C MET A 174 -10.06 7.76 -1.17
N ARG A 175 -8.85 7.76 -1.74
CA ARG A 175 -7.62 7.85 -0.94
C ARG A 175 -7.55 9.15 -0.15
N GLU A 176 -8.03 10.25 -0.72
CA GLU A 176 -8.04 11.57 -0.09
C GLU A 176 -9.19 11.73 0.92
N THR A 177 -10.42 11.42 0.54
CA THR A 177 -11.60 11.72 1.37
C THR A 177 -11.90 10.60 2.37
N LEU A 178 -11.70 9.33 1.98
CA LEU A 178 -12.00 8.17 2.84
C LEU A 178 -10.87 7.97 3.86
N VAL A 179 -9.64 7.77 3.39
CA VAL A 179 -8.51 7.50 4.31
C VAL A 179 -7.81 8.78 4.76
N GLY A 180 -7.55 9.71 3.85
CA GLY A 180 -6.83 10.95 4.15
C GLY A 180 -5.34 10.89 3.88
N ASN A 181 -4.69 12.06 3.95
CA ASN A 181 -3.25 12.22 3.77
C ASN A 181 -2.44 11.28 4.70
N ILE A 182 -1.29 10.81 4.23
CA ILE A 182 -0.40 9.94 5.02
C ILE A 182 0.07 10.59 6.33
N CYS A 183 0.17 11.92 6.35
CA CYS A 183 0.39 12.73 7.54
C CYS A 183 -0.98 13.09 8.14
N PRO A 184 -1.38 12.51 9.30
CA PRO A 184 -2.71 12.71 9.85
C PRO A 184 -3.10 14.16 10.11
N SER A 185 -2.14 15.03 10.45
CA SER A 185 -2.38 16.47 10.66
C SER A 185 -2.65 17.26 9.36
N ARG A 186 -2.39 16.66 8.20
CA ARG A 186 -2.68 17.21 6.86
C ARG A 186 -3.80 16.44 6.16
N ALA A 187 -4.44 15.49 6.86
CA ALA A 187 -5.55 14.73 6.29
C ALA A 187 -6.80 15.60 6.21
N GLU A 188 -7.62 15.36 5.19
CA GLU A 188 -8.89 16.06 5.01
C GLU A 188 -9.78 15.85 6.23
N ALA A 189 -10.42 16.93 6.71
CA ALA A 189 -11.30 16.86 7.85
C ALA A 189 -12.40 15.82 7.61
N GLY A 190 -12.61 14.93 8.58
CA GLY A 190 -13.59 13.86 8.49
C GLY A 190 -13.10 12.57 7.83
N SER A 191 -11.89 12.53 7.23
CA SER A 191 -11.28 11.28 6.78
C SER A 191 -10.91 10.36 7.96
N LEU A 192 -10.65 9.07 7.72
CA LEU A 192 -10.25 8.14 8.79
C LEU A 192 -9.00 8.60 9.55
N ARG A 193 -7.93 9.03 8.86
CA ARG A 193 -6.70 9.49 9.51
C ARG A 193 -6.90 10.78 10.31
N ALA A 194 -7.67 11.73 9.79
CA ALA A 194 -8.00 12.95 10.53
C ALA A 194 -8.84 12.64 11.78
N SER A 195 -9.83 11.77 11.63
CA SER A 195 -10.72 11.36 12.73
C SER A 195 -9.96 10.57 13.81
N ALA A 196 -9.08 9.66 13.41
CA ALA A 196 -8.23 8.93 14.36
C ALA A 196 -7.25 9.85 15.10
N LEU A 197 -6.74 10.90 14.47
CA LEU A 197 -5.95 11.92 15.15
C LEU A 197 -6.80 12.72 16.15
N ALA A 198 -7.99 13.18 15.74
CA ALA A 198 -8.89 13.96 16.58
C ALA A 198 -9.36 13.20 17.83
N HIS A 199 -9.57 11.88 17.71
CA HIS A 199 -10.01 11.01 18.80
C HIS A 199 -8.89 10.14 19.38
N ALA A 200 -7.62 10.47 19.14
CA ALA A 200 -6.50 9.59 19.47
C ALA A 200 -6.46 9.19 20.95
N ALA A 201 -6.64 10.15 21.86
CA ALA A 201 -6.65 9.90 23.29
C ALA A 201 -7.81 9.01 23.73
N GLU A 202 -9.01 9.24 23.18
CA GLU A 202 -10.22 8.48 23.49
C GLU A 202 -10.15 7.05 22.95
N LEU A 203 -9.49 6.86 21.81
CA LEU A 203 -9.30 5.57 21.15
C LEU A 203 -8.09 4.81 21.67
N GLY A 204 -7.27 5.38 22.56
CA GLY A 204 -6.02 4.77 23.03
C GLY A 204 -4.91 4.71 21.96
N LEU A 205 -5.02 5.51 20.90
CA LEU A 205 -4.04 5.59 19.82
C LEU A 205 -2.86 6.47 20.24
N LYS A 206 -1.66 5.88 20.29
CA LYS A 206 -0.43 6.56 20.70
C LYS A 206 0.47 6.89 19.50
N ASP A 207 1.23 7.98 19.63
CA ASP A 207 2.29 8.41 18.69
C ASP A 207 1.79 8.61 17.25
N VAL A 208 0.61 9.21 17.08
CA VAL A 208 0.00 9.46 15.78
C VAL A 208 0.94 10.29 14.89
N SER A 209 1.39 9.69 13.80
CA SER A 209 2.45 10.24 12.94
C SER A 209 2.38 9.66 11.53
N VAL A 210 3.27 10.10 10.63
CA VAL A 210 3.41 9.47 9.30
C VAL A 210 3.74 7.99 9.41
N ALA A 211 4.60 7.62 10.36
CA ALA A 211 5.01 6.24 10.62
C ALA A 211 3.92 5.40 11.31
N ARG A 212 2.98 6.05 12.02
CA ARG A 212 1.87 5.43 12.76
C ARG A 212 0.57 6.17 12.46
N ASN A 213 0.07 5.95 11.25
CA ASN A 213 -1.18 6.54 10.75
C ASN A 213 -2.32 5.51 10.67
N PHE A 214 -2.13 4.32 11.25
CA PHE A 214 -3.13 3.30 11.55
C PHE A 214 -3.81 2.61 10.36
N PHE A 215 -3.90 3.26 9.21
CA PHE A 215 -4.68 2.82 8.06
C PHE A 215 -3.83 2.72 6.81
N HIS A 216 -4.14 1.73 5.98
CA HIS A 216 -3.71 1.57 4.61
C HIS A 216 -4.92 1.42 3.70
N ILE A 217 -4.78 1.93 2.47
CA ILE A 217 -5.73 1.74 1.37
C ILE A 217 -4.91 1.35 0.14
N SER A 218 -5.44 0.42 -0.67
CA SER A 218 -4.83 0.07 -1.95
C SER A 218 -4.50 1.32 -2.79
N PRO A 219 -3.26 1.46 -3.28
CA PRO A 219 -2.85 2.65 -4.01
C PRO A 219 -3.45 2.73 -5.42
N GLY A 220 -3.68 1.56 -6.04
CA GLY A 220 -4.15 1.36 -7.41
C GLY A 220 -5.00 0.10 -7.56
N TYR A 221 -5.67 -0.04 -8.71
CA TYR A 221 -6.55 -1.18 -9.01
C TYR A 221 -5.80 -2.51 -9.08
N ILE A 222 -4.59 -2.46 -9.60
CA ILE A 222 -3.76 -3.65 -9.78
C ILE A 222 -3.26 -4.10 -8.41
N GLU A 223 -2.75 -3.18 -7.59
CA GLU A 223 -2.32 -3.49 -6.22
C GLU A 223 -3.48 -3.96 -5.35
N ALA A 224 -4.67 -3.34 -5.48
CA ALA A 224 -5.87 -3.83 -4.82
C ALA A 224 -6.15 -5.30 -5.17
N THR A 225 -6.11 -5.63 -6.46
CA THR A 225 -6.39 -6.98 -6.92
C THR A 225 -5.38 -7.99 -6.37
N PHE A 226 -4.08 -7.66 -6.35
CA PHE A 226 -3.05 -8.50 -5.74
C PHE A 226 -3.23 -8.66 -4.23
N GLN A 227 -3.47 -7.56 -3.53
CA GLN A 227 -3.68 -7.53 -2.09
C GLN A 227 -4.88 -8.39 -1.69
N LEU A 228 -6.00 -8.25 -2.40
CA LEU A 228 -7.22 -9.00 -2.14
C LEU A 228 -7.05 -10.47 -2.49
N ALA A 229 -6.44 -10.82 -3.63
CA ALA A 229 -6.17 -12.23 -3.97
C ALA A 229 -5.25 -12.93 -2.94
N PHE A 230 -4.32 -12.19 -2.33
CA PHE A 230 -3.43 -12.71 -1.31
C PHE A 230 -4.11 -12.90 0.06
N LEU A 231 -4.90 -11.92 0.51
CA LEU A 231 -5.54 -11.95 1.84
C LEU A 231 -6.89 -12.68 1.85
N PHE A 232 -7.63 -12.65 0.74
CA PHE A 232 -8.97 -13.21 0.57
C PHE A 232 -9.04 -14.11 -0.68
N PRO A 233 -8.33 -15.26 -0.67
CA PRO A 233 -8.24 -16.15 -1.83
C PRO A 233 -9.60 -16.74 -2.24
N GLU A 234 -10.52 -16.94 -1.29
CA GLU A 234 -11.87 -17.46 -1.53
C GLU A 234 -12.75 -16.50 -2.36
N GLY A 235 -12.42 -15.20 -2.40
CA GLY A 235 -13.13 -14.21 -3.22
C GLY A 235 -12.75 -14.22 -4.71
N GLY A 236 -11.87 -15.15 -5.12
CA GLY A 236 -11.39 -15.36 -6.47
C GLY A 236 -9.90 -15.05 -6.64
N SER A 237 -9.29 -15.72 -7.60
CA SER A 237 -7.90 -15.55 -8.01
C SER A 237 -7.63 -14.14 -8.54
N PHE A 238 -6.35 -13.78 -8.60
CA PHE A 238 -5.90 -12.51 -9.19
C PHE A 238 -6.44 -12.30 -10.61
N GLN A 239 -6.40 -13.34 -11.44
CA GLN A 239 -6.91 -13.28 -12.82
C GLN A 239 -8.42 -13.03 -12.87
N GLU A 240 -9.20 -13.76 -12.07
CA GLU A 240 -10.65 -13.58 -12.02
C GLU A 240 -11.02 -12.17 -11.54
N ARG A 241 -10.27 -11.63 -10.59
CA ARG A 241 -10.48 -10.26 -10.10
C ARG A 241 -10.07 -9.21 -11.15
N MET A 242 -8.99 -9.40 -11.90
CA MET A 242 -8.61 -8.51 -13.00
C MET A 242 -9.64 -8.50 -14.14
N LEU A 243 -10.24 -9.65 -14.44
CA LEU A 243 -11.32 -9.76 -15.43
C LEU A 243 -12.55 -8.94 -15.03
N ARG A 244 -12.86 -8.79 -13.73
CA ARG A 244 -13.94 -7.90 -13.25
C ARG A 244 -13.68 -6.43 -13.57
N TYR A 245 -12.42 -6.03 -13.76
CA TYR A 245 -12.02 -4.71 -14.22
C TYR A 245 -11.90 -4.60 -15.75
N GLY A 246 -12.30 -5.64 -16.49
CA GLY A 246 -12.17 -5.70 -17.94
C GLY A 246 -10.71 -5.85 -18.41
N VAL A 247 -9.81 -6.30 -17.53
CA VAL A 247 -8.40 -6.53 -17.87
C VAL A 247 -8.15 -8.03 -18.02
N ALA A 248 -7.99 -8.48 -19.26
CA ALA A 248 -7.52 -9.82 -19.56
C ALA A 248 -5.99 -9.83 -19.59
N LEU A 249 -5.38 -10.67 -18.75
CA LEU A 249 -3.93 -10.85 -18.70
C LEU A 249 -3.53 -12.04 -19.58
N SER A 250 -2.46 -11.86 -20.35
CA SER A 250 -1.80 -12.96 -21.08
C SER A 250 -1.09 -13.93 -20.11
N GLU A 251 -0.83 -15.16 -20.54
CA GLU A 251 -0.06 -16.13 -19.75
C GLU A 251 1.31 -15.59 -19.33
N LYS A 252 1.98 -14.84 -20.21
CA LYS A 252 3.27 -14.20 -19.90
C LYS A 252 3.14 -13.16 -18.78
N GLN A 253 2.04 -12.40 -18.75
CA GLN A 253 1.76 -11.44 -17.67
C GLN A 253 1.42 -12.16 -16.36
N LEU A 254 0.62 -13.23 -16.42
CA LEU A 254 0.30 -14.06 -15.25
C LEU A 254 1.55 -14.73 -14.67
N GLU A 255 2.48 -15.18 -15.52
CA GLU A 255 3.75 -15.74 -15.07
C GLU A 255 4.64 -14.64 -14.45
N ALA A 256 4.65 -13.42 -15.00
CA ALA A 256 5.32 -12.29 -14.39
C ALA A 256 4.71 -11.91 -13.02
N CYS A 257 3.41 -12.13 -12.79
CA CYS A 257 2.77 -11.95 -11.47
C CYS A 257 3.30 -12.93 -10.41
N ARG A 258 3.83 -14.09 -10.84
CA ARG A 258 4.38 -15.13 -9.95
C ARG A 258 5.86 -14.87 -9.63
N ASP A 259 6.55 -14.12 -10.49
CA ASP A 259 7.93 -13.69 -10.27
C ASP A 259 8.00 -12.39 -9.44
N ARG A 260 8.46 -12.54 -8.20
CA ARG A 260 8.61 -11.47 -7.23
C ARG A 260 9.49 -10.30 -7.68
N THR A 261 10.49 -10.57 -8.51
CA THR A 261 11.38 -9.51 -9.03
C THR A 261 10.71 -8.71 -10.14
N ARG A 262 9.68 -9.27 -10.77
CA ARG A 262 8.94 -8.64 -11.87
C ARG A 262 7.65 -7.97 -11.43
N LEU A 263 7.14 -8.26 -10.25
CA LEU A 263 5.87 -7.71 -9.73
C LEU A 263 5.79 -6.18 -9.79
N ALA A 264 6.84 -5.46 -9.37
CA ALA A 264 6.83 -4.00 -9.44
C ALA A 264 7.01 -3.45 -10.86
N GLN A 265 7.75 -4.16 -11.72
CA GLN A 265 7.91 -3.79 -13.11
C GLN A 265 6.61 -4.03 -13.90
N LEU A 266 5.92 -5.12 -13.58
CA LEU A 266 4.57 -5.40 -14.06
C LEU A 266 3.57 -4.35 -13.57
N PHE A 267 3.67 -3.85 -12.34
CA PHE A 267 2.83 -2.73 -11.89
C PHE A 267 3.04 -1.47 -12.72
N ALA A 268 4.30 -1.10 -12.99
CA ALA A 268 4.59 0.03 -13.87
C ALA A 268 4.06 -0.21 -15.30
N GLU A 269 4.23 -1.40 -15.86
CA GLU A 269 3.75 -1.77 -17.20
C GLU A 269 2.21 -1.77 -17.29
N LEU A 270 1.52 -2.25 -16.24
CA LEU A 270 0.06 -2.32 -16.20
C LEU A 270 -0.58 -0.96 -15.85
N GLU A 271 0.09 -0.08 -15.10
CA GLU A 271 -0.37 1.29 -14.85
C GLU A 271 -0.38 2.15 -16.13
N GLU A 272 0.54 1.89 -17.07
CA GLU A 272 0.59 2.56 -18.38
C GLU A 272 -0.41 2.00 -19.41
N MET A 273 -1.08 0.87 -19.12
CA MET A 273 -2.12 0.35 -20.01
C MET A 273 -3.34 1.29 -20.01
N PRO A 274 -3.80 1.78 -21.18
CA PRO A 274 -4.99 2.61 -21.23
C PRO A 274 -6.21 1.80 -20.80
N LEU A 275 -6.66 2.02 -19.56
CA LEU A 275 -7.93 1.55 -18.98
C LEU A 275 -9.17 1.89 -19.86
N ARG A 276 -9.00 2.70 -20.91
CA ARG A 276 -10.04 3.06 -21.88
C ARG A 276 -10.49 1.92 -22.79
N GLY A 277 -9.74 0.82 -22.88
CA GLY A 277 -10.18 -0.39 -23.62
C GLY A 277 -11.29 -1.18 -22.91
N ALA A 278 -11.33 -1.14 -21.57
CA ALA A 278 -12.24 -1.94 -20.75
C ALA A 278 -13.73 -1.57 -20.96
N ILE A 279 -14.02 -0.32 -21.35
CA ILE A 279 -15.39 0.15 -21.62
C ILE A 279 -15.89 -0.31 -23.01
N ARG A 280 -15.00 -0.62 -23.97
CA ARG A 280 -15.42 -1.14 -25.29
C ARG A 280 -15.56 -2.66 -25.32
N GLY A 281 -14.74 -3.39 -24.57
CA GLY A 281 -14.75 -4.85 -24.54
C GLY A 281 -16.02 -5.45 -23.89
N MET A 282 -16.66 -4.75 -22.95
CA MET A 282 -17.92 -5.20 -22.36
C MET A 282 -19.09 -5.16 -23.34
N LYS A 283 -19.08 -4.26 -24.33
CA LYS A 283 -20.16 -4.16 -25.31
C LYS A 283 -20.11 -5.32 -26.32
N SER A 284 -18.92 -5.71 -26.78
CA SER A 284 -18.77 -6.86 -27.68
C SER A 284 -19.02 -8.20 -26.99
N PHE A 285 -18.74 -8.32 -25.69
CA PHE A 285 -18.98 -9.58 -24.96
C PHE A 285 -20.46 -9.81 -24.58
N ILE A 286 -21.28 -8.74 -24.56
CA ILE A 286 -22.73 -8.83 -24.35
C ILE A 286 -23.47 -9.11 -25.67
N ASP A 287 -22.99 -8.56 -26.79
CA ASP A 287 -23.62 -8.73 -28.11
C ASP A 287 -23.31 -10.08 -28.79
N GLU A 288 -22.36 -10.88 -28.27
CA GLU A 288 -21.93 -12.17 -28.84
C GLU A 288 -22.34 -13.42 -28.05
N ARG A 289 -23.37 -13.37 -27.19
CA ARG A 289 -24.00 -14.60 -26.70
C ARG A 289 -25.01 -15.12 -27.74
N PRO A 290 -24.82 -16.33 -28.31
CA PRO A 290 -25.92 -17.00 -29.00
C PRO A 290 -26.97 -17.41 -27.95
N ASN A 291 -28.25 -17.26 -28.32
CA ASN A 291 -29.38 -17.83 -27.57
C ASN A 291 -29.22 -19.33 -27.34
#